data_AF-A0A139MYY0-F1
#
_entry.id   AF-A0A139MYY0-F1
#
_cell.length_a   1.000
_cell.length_b   1.000
_cell.length_c   1.000
_cell.angle_alpha   90.00
_cell.angle_beta   90.00
_cell.angle_gamma   90.00
#
_symmetry.space_group_name_H-M   'P 1'
#
loop_
_entity.id
_entity.type
_entity.pdbx_description
1 polymer ?
#
loop_
_entity_poly.entity_id
_entity_poly.type
_entity_poly.pdbx_seq_one_letter_code
_entity_poly.pdbx_strand_id
1 'polypeptide(L)'
;MDFGADKNRVIGSHNFYPQAYTGLDFDYFVQTAGQYKSHHLRTAAFVDSMNGSVGPWPVSNLMVSTEIQRQLPITEPVQLLKMTDVIDDIIISSSFLPKEELAAVYHVFYSSVPMLSVHLAKNVTEVEKDVIVTPLHMYRGDYSGYMIRSSETRITYKDSNFPTHDIQSLKKGDITICNNAAGQYKGELQIVLKDRPNDGSFNLVGRIKQNNLPILDLLKPWQQFKLQISS
;
A
#
# COMPACT_ATOMS: atom_id res chain seq x y z
N MET A 1 -5.67 9.64 -31.85
CA MET A 1 -6.01 11.07 -31.65
C MET A 1 -6.04 11.84 -32.98
N ASP A 2 -5.71 11.18 -34.08
CA ASP A 2 -5.30 11.78 -35.36
C ASP A 2 -6.48 12.36 -36.16
N PHE A 3 -7.71 12.14 -35.68
CA PHE A 3 -8.94 12.67 -36.26
C PHE A 3 -9.47 13.93 -35.54
N GLY A 4 -8.65 14.58 -34.70
CA GLY A 4 -8.97 15.88 -34.12
C GLY A 4 -9.95 15.89 -32.94
N ALA A 5 -10.09 14.77 -32.22
CA ALA A 5 -10.92 14.71 -31.01
C ALA A 5 -10.40 15.69 -29.93
N ASP A 6 -11.32 16.39 -29.26
CA ASP A 6 -10.98 17.23 -28.11
C ASP A 6 -10.66 16.35 -26.89
N LYS A 7 -9.36 16.25 -26.56
CA LYS A 7 -8.86 15.43 -25.43
C LYS A 7 -9.50 15.79 -24.09
N ASN A 8 -9.88 17.05 -23.89
CA ASN A 8 -10.48 17.50 -22.63
C ASN A 8 -11.91 16.99 -22.44
N ARG A 9 -12.51 16.39 -23.48
CA ARG A 9 -13.85 15.80 -23.47
C ARG A 9 -13.84 14.28 -23.61
N VAL A 10 -12.66 13.67 -23.55
CA VAL A 10 -12.49 12.22 -23.65
C VAL A 10 -11.91 11.70 -22.34
N ILE A 11 -12.56 10.68 -21.78
CA ILE A 11 -12.07 9.94 -20.62
C ILE A 11 -11.88 8.46 -21.00
N GLY A 12 -10.88 7.82 -20.41
CA GLY A 12 -10.74 6.36 -20.43
C GLY A 12 -11.34 5.77 -19.18
N SER A 13 -12.22 4.79 -19.28
CA SER A 13 -12.74 4.06 -18.13
C SER A 13 -12.48 2.58 -18.30
N HIS A 14 -11.86 1.94 -17.31
CA HIS A 14 -11.79 0.49 -17.26
C HIS A 14 -13.18 -0.10 -17.04
N ASN A 15 -13.38 -1.33 -17.49
CA ASN A 15 -14.59 -2.06 -17.14
C ASN A 15 -14.54 -2.56 -15.68
N PHE A 16 -15.67 -3.02 -15.18
CA PHE A 16 -15.76 -3.85 -13.98
C PHE A 16 -16.15 -5.29 -14.35
N TYR A 17 -15.78 -6.25 -13.51
CA TYR A 17 -15.93 -7.67 -13.81
C TYR A 17 -16.69 -8.40 -12.68
N PRO A 18 -18.02 -8.61 -12.84
CA PRO A 18 -18.88 -9.21 -11.81
C PRO A 18 -18.58 -10.70 -11.55
N GLN A 19 -18.05 -11.41 -12.54
CA GLN A 19 -17.65 -12.80 -12.41
C GLN A 19 -16.25 -12.88 -11.77
N ALA A 20 -16.10 -13.73 -10.74
CA ALA A 20 -14.78 -13.94 -10.14
C ALA A 20 -13.77 -14.50 -11.14
N TYR A 21 -12.50 -14.15 -10.96
CA TYR A 21 -11.38 -14.53 -11.81
C TYR A 21 -11.42 -14.00 -13.25
N THR A 22 -12.27 -13.01 -13.53
CA THR A 22 -12.31 -12.32 -14.84
C THR A 22 -11.91 -10.85 -14.77
N GLY A 23 -11.62 -10.34 -13.57
CA GLY A 23 -10.95 -9.05 -13.40
C GLY A 23 -9.60 -9.04 -14.12
N LEU A 24 -9.16 -7.86 -14.55
CA LEU A 24 -7.86 -7.75 -15.22
C LEU A 24 -6.72 -8.18 -14.30
N ASP A 25 -5.69 -8.77 -14.89
CA ASP A 25 -4.37 -8.86 -14.28
C ASP A 25 -3.85 -7.45 -13.95
N PHE A 26 -3.13 -7.32 -12.83
CA PHE A 26 -2.76 -6.00 -12.31
C PHE A 26 -1.72 -5.28 -13.18
N ASP A 27 -0.71 -5.99 -13.69
CA ASP A 27 0.32 -5.39 -14.54
C ASP A 27 -0.27 -5.00 -15.90
N TYR A 28 -1.12 -5.86 -16.47
CA TYR A 28 -1.87 -5.55 -17.68
C TYR A 28 -2.81 -4.33 -17.49
N PHE A 29 -3.49 -4.24 -16.34
CA PHE A 29 -4.32 -3.09 -15.97
C PHE A 29 -3.50 -1.79 -15.94
N VAL A 30 -2.37 -1.77 -15.23
CA VAL A 30 -1.51 -0.59 -15.13
C VAL A 30 -0.95 -0.19 -16.51
N GLN A 31 -0.51 -1.17 -17.31
CA GLN A 31 0.00 -0.93 -18.65
C GLN A 31 -1.05 -0.28 -19.56
N THR A 32 -2.28 -0.79 -19.56
CA THR A 32 -3.36 -0.27 -20.42
C THR A 32 -3.85 1.11 -19.97
N ALA A 33 -3.97 1.36 -18.67
CA ALA A 33 -4.22 2.71 -18.13
C ALA A 33 -3.11 3.69 -18.52
N GLY A 34 -1.84 3.25 -18.44
CA GLY A 34 -0.67 4.02 -18.82
C GLY A 34 -0.69 4.52 -20.28
N GLN A 35 -1.29 3.76 -21.20
CA GLN A 35 -1.47 4.19 -22.60
C GLN A 35 -2.40 5.40 -22.69
N TYR A 36 -3.50 5.43 -21.95
CA TYR A 36 -4.41 6.58 -21.90
C TYR A 36 -3.73 7.79 -21.25
N LYS A 37 -2.96 7.56 -20.18
CA LYS A 37 -2.16 8.61 -19.52
C LYS A 37 -1.11 9.23 -20.44
N SER A 38 -0.48 8.44 -21.32
CA SER A 38 0.46 8.94 -22.34
C SER A 38 -0.18 9.93 -23.32
N HIS A 39 -1.51 9.91 -23.43
CA HIS A 39 -2.28 10.86 -24.22
C HIS A 39 -2.88 12.01 -23.39
N HIS A 40 -2.55 12.09 -22.10
CA HIS A 40 -3.08 13.03 -21.11
C HIS A 40 -4.60 12.92 -20.93
N LEU A 41 -5.15 11.72 -21.08
CA LEU A 41 -6.57 11.47 -20.84
C LEU A 41 -6.81 11.21 -19.36
N ARG A 42 -7.95 11.70 -18.85
CA ARG A 42 -8.46 11.34 -17.53
C ARG A 42 -8.89 9.87 -17.56
N THR A 43 -8.58 9.15 -16.49
CA THR A 43 -8.71 7.69 -16.38
C THR A 43 -9.56 7.31 -15.18
N ALA A 44 -10.41 6.30 -15.33
CA ALA A 44 -11.28 5.81 -14.28
C ALA A 44 -11.17 4.28 -14.13
N ALA A 45 -11.33 3.79 -12.90
CA ALA A 45 -11.44 2.37 -12.60
C ALA A 45 -12.39 2.12 -11.43
N PHE A 46 -12.76 0.85 -11.26
CA PHE A 46 -13.79 0.43 -10.34
C PHE A 46 -13.22 -0.34 -9.15
N VAL A 47 -13.79 -0.04 -7.97
CA VAL A 47 -13.63 -0.78 -6.72
C VAL A 47 -15.00 -1.23 -6.23
N ASP A 48 -15.06 -2.20 -5.34
CA ASP A 48 -16.33 -2.65 -4.80
C ASP A 48 -16.23 -3.12 -3.35
N SER A 49 -17.39 -3.25 -2.69
CA SER A 49 -17.52 -3.76 -1.32
C SER A 49 -18.59 -4.84 -1.24
N MET A 50 -18.37 -5.82 -0.36
CA MET A 50 -19.37 -6.87 -0.06
C MET A 50 -20.62 -6.30 0.62
N ASN A 51 -20.54 -5.07 1.13
CA ASN A 51 -21.64 -4.41 1.84
C ASN A 51 -22.49 -3.49 0.95
N GLY A 52 -22.24 -3.46 -0.36
CA GLY A 52 -23.16 -2.86 -1.32
C GLY A 52 -24.37 -3.76 -1.61
N SER A 53 -25.55 -3.17 -1.82
CA SER A 53 -26.81 -3.93 -1.96
C SER A 53 -27.44 -3.89 -3.35
N VAL A 54 -26.94 -3.04 -4.25
CA VAL A 54 -27.45 -2.93 -5.62
C VAL A 54 -26.32 -2.95 -6.63
N GLY A 55 -26.45 -3.85 -7.61
CA GLY A 55 -25.61 -3.95 -8.79
C GLY A 55 -26.46 -4.12 -10.07
N PRO A 56 -25.83 -4.06 -11.25
CA PRO A 56 -26.51 -4.14 -12.54
C PRO A 56 -27.03 -5.55 -12.88
N TRP A 57 -26.50 -6.60 -12.24
CA TRP A 57 -26.79 -8.00 -12.58
C TRP A 57 -27.20 -8.82 -11.34
N PRO A 58 -28.01 -9.88 -11.50
CA PRO A 58 -28.38 -10.79 -10.41
C PRO A 58 -27.20 -11.59 -9.83
N VAL A 59 -26.19 -11.89 -10.65
CA VAL A 59 -24.94 -12.52 -10.23
C VAL A 59 -23.86 -11.44 -10.14
N SER A 60 -23.37 -11.18 -8.93
CA SER A 60 -22.26 -10.28 -8.69
C SER A 60 -21.39 -10.86 -7.57
N ASN A 61 -20.12 -11.13 -7.87
CA ASN A 61 -19.10 -11.50 -6.88
C ASN A 61 -18.10 -10.36 -6.72
N LEU A 62 -18.61 -9.16 -6.46
CA LEU A 62 -17.92 -7.87 -6.56
C LEU A 62 -17.59 -7.46 -8.00
N MET A 63 -17.68 -6.17 -8.26
CA MET A 63 -17.49 -5.55 -9.57
C MET A 63 -16.23 -4.68 -9.54
N VAL A 64 -15.08 -5.33 -9.57
CA VAL A 64 -13.76 -4.68 -9.52
C VAL A 64 -13.14 -4.63 -10.92
N SER A 65 -12.22 -3.69 -11.18
CA SER A 65 -11.50 -3.61 -12.46
C SER A 65 -10.35 -4.62 -12.56
N THR A 66 -9.68 -4.93 -11.45
CA THR A 66 -8.55 -5.87 -11.38
C THR A 66 -8.81 -6.94 -10.32
N GLU A 67 -8.42 -8.18 -10.61
CA GLU A 67 -8.74 -9.32 -9.78
C GLU A 67 -8.10 -9.25 -8.38
N ILE A 68 -6.92 -8.62 -8.26
CA ILE A 68 -6.25 -8.44 -6.96
C ILE A 68 -7.09 -7.66 -5.94
N GLN A 69 -8.05 -6.86 -6.41
CA GLN A 69 -8.93 -6.05 -5.56
C GLN A 69 -10.01 -6.89 -4.86
N ARG A 70 -10.42 -8.01 -5.46
CA ARG A 70 -11.64 -8.75 -5.06
C ARG A 70 -11.61 -9.27 -3.63
N GLN A 71 -10.41 -9.55 -3.11
CA GLN A 71 -10.22 -10.11 -1.77
C GLN A 71 -9.77 -9.05 -0.74
N LEU A 72 -9.80 -7.78 -1.12
CA LEU A 72 -9.32 -6.70 -0.27
C LEU A 72 -10.50 -5.91 0.33
N PRO A 73 -10.41 -5.46 1.60
CA PRO A 73 -11.34 -4.47 2.15
C PRO A 73 -11.32 -3.20 1.31
N ILE A 74 -12.47 -2.56 1.05
CA ILE A 74 -12.63 -1.48 0.05
C ILE A 74 -11.63 -0.32 0.16
N THR A 75 -11.11 -0.01 1.35
CA THR A 75 -10.07 1.00 1.54
C THR A 75 -8.75 0.65 0.83
N GLU A 76 -8.40 -0.64 0.74
CA GLU A 76 -7.12 -1.07 0.16
C GLU A 76 -7.10 -0.97 -1.37
N PRO A 77 -8.13 -1.39 -2.13
CA PRO A 77 -8.22 -1.11 -3.56
C PRO A 77 -8.15 0.38 -3.88
N VAL A 78 -8.78 1.24 -3.07
CA VAL A 78 -8.72 2.69 -3.27
C VAL A 78 -7.28 3.20 -3.16
N GLN A 79 -6.57 2.81 -2.09
CA GLN A 79 -5.17 3.17 -1.91
C GLN A 79 -4.27 2.56 -2.99
N LEU A 80 -4.50 1.30 -3.36
CA LEU A 80 -3.77 0.60 -4.41
C LEU A 80 -3.87 1.35 -5.74
N LEU A 81 -5.09 1.69 -6.18
CA LEU A 81 -5.30 2.41 -7.43
C LEU A 81 -4.66 3.80 -7.40
N LYS A 82 -4.78 4.56 -6.30
CA LYS A 82 -4.07 5.84 -6.14
C LYS A 82 -2.55 5.69 -6.30
N MET A 83 -1.98 4.66 -5.70
CA MET A 83 -0.54 4.40 -5.73
C MET A 83 0.00 4.04 -7.12
N THR A 84 -0.86 3.64 -8.06
CA THR A 84 -0.44 3.36 -9.44
C THR A 84 -0.07 4.62 -10.22
N ASP A 85 -0.59 5.79 -9.82
CA ASP A 85 -0.44 7.08 -10.55
C ASP A 85 -1.01 7.06 -11.99
N VAL A 86 -1.79 6.03 -12.34
CA VAL A 86 -2.41 5.89 -13.68
C VAL A 86 -3.93 5.92 -13.67
N ILE A 87 -4.56 6.10 -12.51
CA ILE A 87 -6.02 6.22 -12.34
C ILE A 87 -6.35 7.53 -11.63
N ASP A 88 -7.24 8.34 -12.22
CA ASP A 88 -7.70 9.62 -11.65
C ASP A 88 -8.97 9.46 -10.82
N ASP A 89 -9.93 8.74 -11.39
CA ASP A 89 -11.26 8.54 -10.80
C ASP A 89 -11.42 7.10 -10.31
N ILE A 90 -11.81 6.97 -9.05
CA ILE A 90 -12.11 5.68 -8.44
C ILE A 90 -13.61 5.62 -8.18
N ILE A 91 -14.29 4.70 -8.86
CA ILE A 91 -15.73 4.55 -8.82
C ILE A 91 -16.07 3.33 -7.96
N ILE A 92 -16.95 3.50 -6.98
CA ILE A 92 -17.51 2.36 -6.24
C ILE A 92 -18.65 1.77 -7.07
N SER A 93 -18.53 0.51 -7.45
CA SER A 93 -19.46 -0.14 -8.37
C SER A 93 -20.83 -0.43 -7.76
N SER A 94 -20.87 -1.04 -6.57
CA SER A 94 -22.12 -1.31 -5.88
C SER A 94 -22.66 -0.05 -5.21
N SER A 95 -23.99 0.06 -5.16
CA SER A 95 -24.68 1.16 -4.48
C SER A 95 -25.10 0.80 -3.05
N PHE A 96 -25.43 1.82 -2.25
CA PHE A 96 -25.92 1.71 -0.86
C PHE A 96 -24.93 1.08 0.11
N LEU A 97 -23.66 1.45 0.02
CA LEU A 97 -22.67 1.08 1.03
C LEU A 97 -22.99 1.77 2.38
N PRO A 98 -22.62 1.15 3.51
CA PRO A 98 -22.70 1.77 4.82
C PRO A 98 -21.96 3.11 4.87
N LYS A 99 -22.49 4.07 5.64
CA LYS A 99 -21.90 5.41 5.79
C LYS A 99 -20.46 5.33 6.32
N GLU A 100 -20.20 4.39 7.22
CA GLU A 100 -18.90 4.17 7.85
C GLU A 100 -17.85 3.73 6.82
N GLU A 101 -18.22 2.87 5.86
CA GLU A 101 -17.32 2.48 4.76
C GLU A 101 -17.05 3.63 3.81
N LEU A 102 -18.08 4.39 3.44
CA LEU A 102 -17.91 5.57 2.59
C LEU A 102 -17.01 6.63 3.25
N ALA A 103 -17.15 6.83 4.57
CA ALA A 103 -16.26 7.70 5.33
C ALA A 103 -14.82 7.19 5.34
N ALA A 104 -14.60 5.88 5.52
CA ALA A 104 -13.27 5.28 5.46
C ALA A 104 -12.63 5.43 4.06
N VAL A 105 -13.40 5.18 2.99
CA VAL A 105 -12.97 5.40 1.60
C VAL A 105 -12.61 6.86 1.37
N TYR A 106 -13.44 7.80 1.83
CA TYR A 106 -13.17 9.24 1.73
C TYR A 106 -11.83 9.60 2.41
N HIS A 107 -11.61 9.13 3.64
CA HIS A 107 -10.37 9.42 4.36
C HIS A 107 -9.13 8.87 3.63
N VAL A 108 -9.20 7.66 3.09
CA VAL A 108 -8.10 7.07 2.32
C VAL A 108 -7.89 7.79 0.99
N PHE A 109 -8.98 8.15 0.30
CA PHE A 109 -8.91 8.85 -0.98
C PHE A 109 -8.27 10.24 -0.84
N TYR A 110 -8.53 10.95 0.25
CA TYR A 110 -7.93 12.27 0.51
C TYR A 110 -6.64 12.23 1.35
N SER A 111 -6.20 11.05 1.80
CA SER A 111 -4.89 10.93 2.45
C SER A 111 -3.77 11.32 1.49
N SER A 112 -2.85 12.17 1.96
CA SER A 112 -1.69 12.65 1.20
C SER A 112 -0.60 11.59 1.05
N VAL A 113 -0.60 10.56 1.89
CA VAL A 113 0.39 9.48 1.89
C VAL A 113 -0.30 8.12 2.07
N PRO A 114 0.26 7.04 1.51
CA PRO A 114 -0.23 5.69 1.78
C PRO A 114 -0.08 5.34 3.27
N MET A 115 -1.06 4.61 3.78
CA MET A 115 -1.09 4.06 5.14
C MET A 115 -1.01 2.54 5.06
N LEU A 116 0.07 1.96 5.59
CA LEU A 116 0.26 0.51 5.62
C LEU A 116 -0.06 -0.03 7.02
N SER A 117 -0.96 -0.99 7.08
CA SER A 117 -1.36 -1.62 8.34
C SER A 117 -0.34 -2.69 8.72
N VAL A 118 -0.04 -2.77 10.02
CA VAL A 118 1.01 -3.65 10.55
C VAL A 118 0.48 -4.51 11.69
N HIS A 119 1.04 -5.71 11.81
CA HIS A 119 0.94 -6.56 12.99
C HIS A 119 2.25 -6.48 13.77
N LEU A 120 2.17 -6.17 15.06
CA LEU A 120 3.36 -6.10 15.91
C LEU A 120 3.88 -7.50 16.24
N ALA A 121 5.20 -7.61 16.37
CA ALA A 121 5.84 -8.78 16.95
C ALA A 121 5.54 -8.86 18.45
N LYS A 122 5.65 -10.06 19.03
CA LYS A 122 5.24 -10.33 20.42
C LYS A 122 6.02 -9.50 21.44
N ASN A 123 7.33 -9.37 21.27
CA ASN A 123 8.20 -8.74 22.28
C ASN A 123 8.58 -7.31 21.91
N VAL A 124 7.78 -6.65 21.05
CA VAL A 124 8.05 -5.27 20.67
C VAL A 124 8.02 -4.35 21.88
N THR A 125 9.06 -3.54 22.01
CA THR A 125 9.20 -2.55 23.07
C THR A 125 8.38 -1.30 22.78
N GLU A 126 8.08 -0.49 23.81
CA GLU A 126 7.34 0.77 23.61
C GLU A 126 8.06 1.76 22.70
N VAL A 127 9.40 1.81 22.75
CA VAL A 127 10.17 2.66 21.83
C VAL A 127 10.08 2.16 20.40
N GLU A 128 10.07 0.85 20.16
CA GLU A 128 9.91 0.30 18.82
C GLU A 128 8.49 0.54 18.27
N LYS A 129 7.45 0.47 19.13
CA LYS A 129 6.10 0.89 18.74
C LYS A 129 6.08 2.35 18.31
N ASP A 130 6.72 3.22 19.10
CA ASP A 130 6.78 4.66 18.80
C ASP A 130 7.50 4.91 17.47
N VAL A 131 8.64 4.25 17.23
CA VAL A 131 9.35 4.31 15.94
C VAL A 131 8.47 3.87 14.77
N ILE A 132 7.55 2.92 14.97
CA ILE A 132 6.64 2.43 13.91
C ILE A 132 5.53 3.45 13.64
N VAL A 133 4.85 4.00 14.64
CA VAL A 133 3.58 4.73 14.43
C VAL A 133 3.71 6.25 14.42
N THR A 134 4.75 6.80 15.05
CA THR A 134 4.87 8.25 15.26
C THR A 134 5.49 8.97 14.04
N PRO A 135 6.57 8.47 13.42
CA PRO A 135 7.19 9.15 12.29
C PRO A 135 6.31 9.17 11.03
N LEU A 136 6.41 10.27 10.27
CA LEU A 136 6.12 10.24 8.84
C LEU A 136 7.34 9.62 8.13
N HIS A 137 7.25 8.33 7.82
CA HIS A 137 8.34 7.63 7.18
C HIS A 137 8.55 8.11 5.75
N MET A 138 9.80 8.07 5.30
CA MET A 138 10.17 8.32 3.91
C MET A 138 11.03 7.17 3.42
N TYR A 139 10.72 6.64 2.24
CA TYR A 139 11.57 5.68 1.58
C TYR A 139 12.83 6.41 1.09
N ARG A 140 13.99 6.11 1.67
CA ARG A 140 15.28 6.61 1.21
C ARG A 140 15.49 6.37 -0.30
N GLY A 141 16.00 7.40 -0.99
CA GLY A 141 16.20 7.44 -2.44
C GLY A 141 17.19 6.45 -3.03
N ASP A 142 18.35 6.29 -2.39
CA ASP A 142 19.38 5.32 -2.74
C ASP A 142 19.02 3.95 -2.14
N TYR A 143 18.48 3.06 -2.97
CA TYR A 143 17.92 1.78 -2.53
C TYR A 143 18.66 0.57 -3.11
N SER A 144 18.75 -0.50 -2.32
CA SER A 144 19.38 -1.77 -2.71
C SER A 144 18.41 -2.76 -3.36
N GLY A 145 17.11 -2.47 -3.34
CA GLY A 145 16.04 -3.39 -3.74
C GLY A 145 15.76 -4.53 -2.75
N TYR A 146 16.46 -4.59 -1.60
CA TYR A 146 16.22 -5.59 -0.55
C TYR A 146 15.27 -5.11 0.54
N MET A 147 15.19 -3.79 0.75
CA MET A 147 14.38 -3.20 1.81
C MET A 147 14.08 -1.73 1.54
N ILE A 148 12.97 -1.27 2.09
CA ILE A 148 12.70 0.15 2.33
C ILE A 148 13.44 0.55 3.58
N ARG A 149 14.10 1.72 3.55
CA ARG A 149 14.85 2.27 4.67
C ARG A 149 14.25 3.61 5.06
N SER A 150 13.84 3.74 6.31
CA SER A 150 13.38 4.99 6.91
C SER A 150 14.51 5.61 7.73
N SER A 151 15.50 6.20 7.06
CA SER A 151 16.76 6.60 7.72
C SER A 151 16.63 7.71 8.76
N GLU A 152 15.62 8.58 8.71
CA GLU A 152 15.45 9.65 9.71
C GLU A 152 15.19 9.10 11.12
N THR A 153 14.59 7.92 11.24
CA THR A 153 14.32 7.29 12.54
C THR A 153 15.59 7.09 13.38
N ARG A 154 16.72 6.73 12.76
CA ARG A 154 17.99 6.57 13.50
C ARG A 154 18.56 7.88 14.05
N ILE A 155 18.16 9.02 13.47
CA ILE A 155 18.57 10.34 13.95
C ILE A 155 17.67 10.73 15.12
N THR A 156 16.36 10.59 14.97
CA THR A 156 15.36 10.92 15.99
C THR A 156 15.53 10.04 17.25
N TYR A 157 15.81 8.75 17.08
CA TYR A 157 15.88 7.77 18.16
C TYR A 157 17.33 7.36 18.50
N LYS A 158 18.33 8.18 18.15
CA LYS A 158 19.76 7.85 18.34
C LYS A 158 20.12 7.53 19.80
N ASP A 159 19.47 8.19 20.75
CA ASP A 159 19.74 8.07 22.18
C ASP A 159 18.87 6.99 22.85
N SER A 160 17.94 6.40 22.09
CA SER A 160 17.11 5.29 22.55
C SER A 160 17.89 3.97 22.64
N ASN A 161 17.33 3.05 23.42
CA ASN A 161 17.88 1.73 23.65
C ASN A 161 17.08 0.67 22.86
N PHE A 162 17.76 -0.10 22.02
CA PHE A 162 17.18 -1.19 21.23
C PHE A 162 17.92 -2.49 21.56
N PRO A 163 17.63 -3.16 22.71
CA PRO A 163 18.26 -4.42 23.05
C PRO A 163 17.92 -5.50 22.02
N THR A 164 18.84 -6.43 21.77
CA THR A 164 18.63 -7.49 20.77
C THR A 164 17.51 -8.45 21.20
N HIS A 165 16.54 -8.70 20.32
CA HIS A 165 15.50 -9.72 20.47
C HIS A 165 14.94 -10.16 19.11
N ASP A 166 14.20 -11.27 19.09
CA ASP A 166 13.49 -11.82 17.92
C ASP A 166 14.35 -11.88 16.63
N ILE A 167 15.54 -12.48 16.77
CA ILE A 167 16.48 -12.69 15.66
C ILE A 167 16.08 -13.95 14.90
N GLN A 168 15.58 -13.75 13.68
CA GLN A 168 15.22 -14.82 12.75
C GLN A 168 15.46 -14.39 11.30
N SER A 169 15.45 -15.36 10.38
CA SER A 169 15.48 -15.05 8.95
C SER A 169 14.31 -14.17 8.55
N LEU A 170 14.58 -13.16 7.73
CA LEU A 170 13.63 -12.13 7.36
C LEU A 170 12.93 -12.48 6.06
N LYS A 171 11.63 -12.18 6.02
CA LYS A 171 10.74 -12.42 4.88
C LYS A 171 10.18 -11.11 4.35
N LYS A 172 9.83 -11.06 3.07
CA LYS A 172 9.13 -9.90 2.49
C LYS A 172 7.95 -9.48 3.37
N GLY A 173 7.84 -8.19 3.65
CA GLY A 173 6.84 -7.58 4.53
C GLY A 173 7.25 -7.50 6.00
N ASP A 174 8.34 -8.13 6.44
CA ASP A 174 8.82 -7.96 7.81
C ASP A 174 9.29 -6.52 8.05
N ILE A 175 9.01 -6.02 9.25
CA ILE A 175 9.43 -4.70 9.72
C ILE A 175 10.51 -4.93 10.77
N THR A 176 11.66 -4.31 10.57
CA THR A 176 12.80 -4.45 11.48
C THR A 176 13.30 -3.10 11.95
N ILE A 177 13.83 -3.06 13.17
CA ILE A 177 14.60 -1.93 13.67
C ILE A 177 16.03 -2.37 13.93
N CYS A 178 16.99 -1.58 13.44
CA CYS A 178 18.41 -1.81 13.68
C CYS A 178 18.70 -1.65 15.18
N ASN A 179 19.13 -2.73 15.84
CA ASN A 179 19.30 -2.77 17.28
C ASN A 179 20.66 -2.20 17.72
N ASN A 180 20.99 -2.32 19.01
CA ASN A 180 22.24 -1.78 19.58
C ASN A 180 23.52 -2.31 18.92
N ALA A 181 23.50 -3.51 18.33
CA ALA A 181 24.66 -4.08 17.63
C ALA A 181 24.89 -3.45 16.24
N ALA A 182 23.92 -2.73 15.70
CA ALA A 182 23.96 -2.16 14.35
C ALA A 182 24.81 -0.89 14.20
N GLY A 183 25.58 -0.50 15.22
CA GLY A 183 26.49 0.65 15.19
C GLY A 183 25.80 1.94 14.72
N GLN A 184 26.33 2.55 13.65
CA GLN A 184 25.80 3.80 13.07
C GLN A 184 24.40 3.69 12.47
N TYR A 185 23.84 2.48 12.38
CA TYR A 185 22.48 2.25 11.87
C TYR A 185 21.45 2.08 12.99
N LYS A 186 21.87 2.03 14.26
CA LYS A 186 20.99 1.86 15.43
C LYS A 186 19.78 2.80 15.38
N GLY A 187 18.59 2.23 15.50
CA GLY A 187 17.31 2.94 15.45
C GLY A 187 16.71 3.13 14.05
N GLU A 188 17.40 2.71 12.97
CA GLU A 188 16.82 2.76 11.62
C GLU A 188 15.73 1.70 11.45
N LEU A 189 14.50 2.14 11.13
CA LEU A 189 13.41 1.27 10.70
C LEU A 189 13.57 0.85 9.23
N GLN A 190 13.35 -0.42 8.96
CA GLN A 190 13.42 -1.03 7.64
C GLN A 190 12.20 -1.92 7.38
N ILE A 191 11.73 -1.98 6.14
CA ILE A 191 10.70 -2.93 5.69
C ILE A 191 11.30 -3.82 4.62
N VAL A 192 11.25 -5.12 4.83
CA VAL A 192 11.92 -6.12 3.99
C VAL A 192 11.14 -6.31 2.68
N LEU A 193 11.82 -6.19 1.55
CA LEU A 193 11.26 -6.42 0.20
C LEU A 193 11.67 -7.79 -0.38
N LYS A 194 12.82 -8.31 0.03
CA LYS A 194 13.33 -9.62 -0.37
C LYS A 194 13.81 -10.40 0.83
N ASP A 195 13.55 -11.70 0.83
CA ASP A 195 14.00 -12.62 1.87
C ASP A 195 15.53 -12.53 2.06
N ARG A 196 15.97 -12.46 3.31
CA ARG A 196 17.40 -12.41 3.66
C ARG A 196 17.68 -12.98 5.05
N PRO A 197 18.87 -13.51 5.32
CA PRO A 197 19.27 -13.85 6.68
C PRO A 197 19.36 -12.60 7.56
N ASN A 198 19.27 -12.80 8.88
CA ASN A 198 19.49 -11.78 9.89
C ASN A 198 20.78 -12.13 10.65
N ASP A 199 21.73 -11.20 10.67
CA ASP A 199 23.04 -11.38 11.30
C ASP A 199 23.02 -11.10 12.82
N GLY A 200 21.84 -10.77 13.38
CA GLY A 200 21.67 -10.40 14.79
C GLY A 200 21.55 -8.89 15.02
N SER A 201 21.76 -8.06 13.99
CA SER A 201 21.73 -6.59 14.11
C SER A 201 20.34 -5.98 13.96
N PHE A 202 19.31 -6.79 13.67
CA PHE A 202 17.96 -6.33 13.36
C PHE A 202 16.93 -7.02 14.26
N ASN A 203 16.21 -6.26 15.08
CA ASN A 203 15.05 -6.78 15.80
C ASN A 203 13.88 -6.90 14.82
N LEU A 204 13.21 -8.06 14.80
CA LEU A 204 11.92 -8.18 14.11
C LEU A 204 10.84 -7.57 14.98
N VAL A 205 10.26 -6.46 14.51
CA VAL A 205 9.30 -5.67 15.30
C VAL A 205 7.86 -5.77 14.80
N GLY A 206 7.67 -6.30 13.61
CA GLY A 206 6.33 -6.54 13.10
C GLY A 206 6.33 -6.99 11.66
N ARG A 207 5.15 -6.99 11.05
CA ARG A 207 4.94 -7.39 9.66
C ARG A 207 3.82 -6.56 9.04
N ILE A 208 4.03 -6.14 7.79
CA ILE A 208 2.99 -5.54 6.95
C ILE A 208 1.87 -6.56 6.76
N LYS A 209 0.63 -6.11 6.90
CA LYS A 209 -0.55 -6.97 6.71
C LYS A 209 -0.59 -7.47 5.26
N GLN A 210 -1.04 -8.71 5.06
CA GLN A 210 -0.98 -9.37 3.75
C GLN A 210 -1.70 -8.57 2.64
N ASN A 211 -2.83 -7.95 2.97
CA ASN A 211 -3.63 -7.12 2.06
C ASN A 211 -2.92 -5.81 1.65
N ASN A 212 -1.87 -5.38 2.35
CA ASN A 212 -1.07 -4.20 2.04
C ASN A 212 0.22 -4.51 1.26
N LEU A 213 0.58 -5.78 1.06
CA LEU A 213 1.77 -6.13 0.27
C LEU A 213 1.72 -5.60 -1.17
N PRO A 214 0.59 -5.64 -1.90
CA PRO A 214 0.53 -5.03 -3.24
C PRO A 214 0.79 -3.52 -3.23
N ILE A 215 0.39 -2.84 -2.15
CA ILE A 215 0.61 -1.40 -1.98
C ILE A 215 2.08 -1.13 -1.64
N LEU A 216 2.68 -1.97 -0.80
CA LEU A 216 4.10 -1.93 -0.48
C LEU A 216 4.96 -2.04 -1.75
N ASP A 217 4.56 -2.90 -2.70
CA ASP A 217 5.27 -3.10 -3.97
C ASP A 217 5.23 -1.87 -4.89
N LEU A 218 4.24 -0.99 -4.72
CA LEU A 218 4.13 0.26 -5.48
C LEU A 218 4.88 1.44 -4.84
N LEU A 219 5.40 1.30 -3.63
CA LEU A 219 6.08 2.39 -2.95
C LEU A 219 7.41 2.70 -3.64
N LYS A 220 7.58 3.94 -4.08
CA LYS A 220 8.76 4.42 -4.81
C LYS A 220 9.74 5.13 -3.89
N PRO A 221 11.05 5.14 -4.20
CA PRO A 221 12.02 5.94 -3.48
C PRO A 221 11.58 7.42 -3.41
N TRP A 222 11.88 8.08 -2.30
CA TRP A 222 11.45 9.43 -1.91
C TRP A 222 9.97 9.61 -1.56
N GLN A 223 9.14 8.56 -1.66
CA GLN A 223 7.75 8.66 -1.20
C GLN A 223 7.67 8.57 0.33
N GLN A 224 6.77 9.38 0.88
CA GLN A 224 6.38 9.32 2.28
C GLN A 224 5.27 8.31 2.49
N PHE A 225 5.23 7.70 3.67
CA PHE A 225 4.19 6.74 4.06
C PHE A 225 4.02 6.73 5.58
N LYS A 226 2.89 6.21 6.04
CA LYS A 226 2.64 5.96 7.47
C LYS A 226 2.43 4.47 7.72
N LEU A 227 2.81 4.03 8.91
CA LEU A 227 2.47 2.71 9.42
C LEU A 227 1.41 2.88 10.50
N GLN A 228 0.44 1.97 10.54
CA GLN A 228 -0.59 1.96 11.58
C GLN A 228 -0.75 0.55 12.14
N ILE A 229 -0.88 0.44 13.46
CA ILE A 229 -1.12 -0.85 14.11
C ILE A 229 -2.56 -1.28 13.79
N SER A 230 -2.70 -2.48 13.26
CA SER A 230 -4.02 -3.08 13.04
C SER A 230 -4.65 -3.40 14.39
N SER A 231 -5.91 -3.00 14.57
CA SER A 231 -6.79 -3.48 15.64
C SER A 231 -7.09 -4.98 15.50
#